data_AF-A0A7S0M3D7-F1
#
_entry.id   AF-A0A7S0M3D7-F1
#
_cell.length_a   1.000
_cell.length_b   1.000
_cell.length_c   1.000
_cell.angle_alpha   90.00
_cell.angle_beta   90.00
_cell.angle_gamma   90.00
#
_symmetry.space_group_name_H-M   'P 1'
#
loop_
_entity.id
_entity.type
_entity.pdbx_description
1 polymer ?
#
loop_
_entity_poly.entity_id
_entity_poly.type
_entity_poly.pdbx_seq_one_letter_code
_entity_poly.pdbx_strand_id
1 'polypeptide(L)'
;MKMMETNGRWAHTPLRQWWNFGYALEDIERILRHLPPGLSSAMHRLLDAIHYLSEFSVYRLQLMSRLAGWQSSTGERPVLGDTRGQFDDEEAEWEKEEIFALIGLDFDPSTQKRVNVRANSRAALLWNLRKTELLLRFANFDLPLPYTELDWLRVLILDLQSYFQNVTTHYYRMMVGSGKDARAMMVCVTKFKTFNSLGRISQLKYCIRAVSPALYDEVARNSPQLCPLVMAGDLRSGQELLKSARADSLQTIESLVCSRKGRIMLNRLAEHIEAQVL
;
A
#
# COMPACT_ATOMS: atom_id res chain seq x y z
N MET A 1 19.38 -4.16 -4.96
CA MET A 1 18.89 -4.24 -6.37
C MET A 1 19.17 -5.59 -7.05
N LYS A 2 20.28 -6.28 -6.75
CA LYS A 2 20.66 -7.57 -7.39
C LYS A 2 19.74 -8.79 -7.14
N MET A 3 18.92 -8.82 -6.08
CA MET A 3 18.05 -9.99 -5.81
C MET A 3 16.70 -9.99 -6.56
N MET A 4 16.18 -8.84 -6.99
CA MET A 4 14.98 -8.83 -7.85
C MET A 4 15.27 -9.12 -9.32
N GLU A 5 16.54 -9.06 -9.74
CA GLU A 5 16.98 -9.64 -11.02
C GLU A 5 16.95 -11.17 -10.98
N THR A 6 17.02 -11.80 -9.80
CA THR A 6 17.14 -13.26 -9.65
C THR A 6 15.83 -13.97 -9.28
N ASN A 7 14.86 -13.31 -8.65
CA ASN A 7 13.51 -13.85 -8.40
C ASN A 7 12.45 -13.14 -9.27
N GLY A 8 12.60 -13.27 -10.60
CA GLY A 8 11.88 -12.49 -11.62
C GLY A 8 10.34 -12.49 -11.58
N ARG A 9 9.70 -13.30 -10.73
CA ARG A 9 8.22 -13.34 -10.62
C ARG A 9 7.62 -12.34 -9.62
N TRP A 10 8.40 -11.75 -8.71
CA TRP A 10 7.87 -10.73 -7.77
C TRP A 10 8.21 -9.29 -8.18
N ALA A 11 8.95 -9.12 -9.28
CA ALA A 11 9.41 -7.82 -9.78
C ALA A 11 8.32 -7.01 -10.52
N HIS A 12 7.04 -7.39 -10.42
CA HIS A 12 5.94 -6.70 -11.09
C HIS A 12 5.75 -5.26 -10.56
N THR A 13 5.38 -4.36 -11.47
CA THR A 13 5.18 -2.92 -11.19
C THR A 13 4.31 -2.62 -9.97
N PRO A 14 3.17 -3.31 -9.72
CA PRO A 14 2.35 -3.06 -8.55
C PRO A 14 3.08 -3.36 -7.22
N LEU A 15 3.81 -4.47 -7.13
CA LEU A 15 4.63 -4.78 -5.94
C LEU A 15 5.81 -3.82 -5.80
N ARG A 16 6.39 -3.39 -6.91
CA ARG A 16 7.47 -2.40 -6.90
C ARG A 16 7.01 -1.07 -6.32
N GLN A 17 5.75 -0.66 -6.51
CA GLN A 17 5.22 0.56 -5.88
C GLN A 17 5.13 0.44 -4.36
N TRP A 18 4.81 -0.75 -3.85
CA TRP A 18 4.79 -1.07 -2.43
C TRP A 18 6.18 -1.10 -1.81
N TRP A 19 7.16 -1.66 -2.52
CA TRP A 19 8.58 -1.47 -2.18
C TRP A 19 8.89 0.01 -2.13
N ASN A 20 8.54 0.75 -3.20
CA ASN A 20 8.82 2.16 -3.34
C ASN A 20 8.16 3.03 -2.26
N PHE A 21 7.22 2.49 -1.47
CA PHE A 21 6.73 3.17 -0.28
C PHE A 21 7.88 3.49 0.68
N GLY A 22 8.83 2.57 0.90
CA GLY A 22 10.02 2.78 1.73
C GLY A 22 10.13 1.85 2.95
N TYR A 23 9.37 0.76 3.01
CA TYR A 23 9.53 -0.25 4.05
C TYR A 23 10.87 -1.00 3.92
N ALA A 24 11.34 -1.53 5.05
CA ALA A 24 12.52 -2.39 5.13
C ALA A 24 12.44 -3.54 4.13
N LEU A 25 13.40 -3.60 3.20
CA LEU A 25 13.41 -4.62 2.15
C LEU A 25 13.49 -6.03 2.74
N GLU A 26 14.28 -6.20 3.79
CA GLU A 26 14.49 -7.47 4.48
C GLU A 26 13.19 -8.05 5.03
N ASP A 27 12.30 -7.20 5.54
CA ASP A 27 10.98 -7.61 6.02
C ASP A 27 10.07 -8.07 4.88
N ILE A 28 10.00 -7.30 3.79
CA ILE A 28 9.20 -7.67 2.61
C ILE A 28 9.71 -8.99 2.01
N GLU A 29 11.02 -9.13 1.82
CA GLU A 29 11.61 -10.35 1.27
C GLU A 29 11.37 -11.56 2.16
N ARG A 30 11.48 -11.39 3.49
CA ARG A 30 11.17 -12.42 4.47
C ARG A 30 9.71 -12.87 4.36
N ILE A 31 8.75 -11.94 4.27
CA ILE A 31 7.33 -12.26 4.09
C ILE A 31 7.11 -13.05 2.81
N LEU A 32 7.60 -12.54 1.67
CA LEU A 32 7.37 -13.14 0.36
C LEU A 32 8.02 -14.53 0.22
N ARG A 33 9.21 -14.74 0.83
CA ARG A 33 9.91 -16.04 0.81
C ARG A 33 9.14 -17.14 1.53
N HIS A 34 8.39 -16.80 2.58
CA HIS A 34 7.68 -17.77 3.41
C HIS A 34 6.20 -17.94 3.03
N LEU A 35 5.74 -17.30 1.95
CA LEU A 35 4.36 -17.50 1.48
C LEU A 35 4.12 -18.98 1.13
N PRO A 36 3.02 -19.58 1.62
CA PRO A 36 2.68 -20.95 1.23
C PRO A 36 2.38 -21.01 -0.28
N PRO A 37 2.63 -22.15 -0.94
CA PRO A 37 2.54 -22.25 -2.40
C PRO A 37 1.18 -21.82 -2.99
N GLY A 38 0.07 -22.16 -2.32
CA GLY A 38 -1.26 -21.77 -2.77
C GLY A 38 -1.47 -20.25 -2.78
N LEU A 39 -1.09 -19.56 -1.71
CA LEU A 39 -1.20 -18.11 -1.59
C LEU A 39 -0.21 -17.40 -2.53
N SER A 40 1.01 -17.90 -2.64
CA SER A 40 1.98 -17.40 -3.61
C SER A 40 1.42 -17.49 -5.03
N SER A 41 0.88 -18.64 -5.42
CA SER A 41 0.28 -18.83 -6.75
C SER A 41 -0.90 -17.89 -7.01
N ALA A 42 -1.76 -17.67 -6.02
CA ALA A 42 -2.90 -16.76 -6.13
C ALA A 42 -2.45 -15.31 -6.31
N MET A 43 -1.45 -14.87 -5.54
CA MET A 43 -0.88 -13.54 -5.69
C MET A 43 -0.23 -13.32 -7.06
N HIS A 44 0.49 -14.31 -7.61
CA HIS A 44 1.05 -14.20 -8.95
C HIS A 44 -0.04 -14.02 -10.00
N ARG A 45 -1.12 -14.82 -9.95
CA ARG A 45 -2.27 -14.65 -10.85
C ARG A 45 -2.91 -13.26 -10.75
N LEU A 46 -3.08 -12.74 -9.54
CA LEU A 46 -3.59 -11.39 -9.33
C LEU A 46 -2.66 -10.33 -9.95
N LEU A 47 -1.35 -10.48 -9.79
CA LEU A 47 -0.36 -9.56 -10.37
C LEU A 47 -0.35 -9.63 -11.91
N ASP A 48 -0.45 -10.83 -12.48
CA ASP A 48 -0.55 -11.02 -13.92
C ASP A 48 -1.83 -10.38 -14.48
N ALA A 49 -2.97 -10.53 -13.79
CA ALA A 49 -4.22 -9.89 -14.16
C ALA A 49 -4.11 -8.35 -14.13
N ILE A 50 -3.52 -7.77 -13.08
CA ILE A 50 -3.29 -6.32 -12.98
C ILE A 50 -2.34 -5.85 -14.08
N HIS A 51 -1.28 -6.60 -14.35
CA HIS A 51 -0.33 -6.27 -15.41
C HIS A 51 -1.01 -6.25 -16.77
N TYR A 52 -1.78 -7.28 -17.10
CA TYR A 52 -2.56 -7.36 -18.34
C TYR A 52 -3.56 -6.20 -18.47
N LEU A 53 -4.32 -5.89 -17.41
CA LEU A 53 -5.26 -4.78 -17.40
C LEU A 53 -4.55 -3.42 -17.56
N SER A 54 -3.36 -3.26 -16.98
CA SER A 54 -2.56 -2.04 -17.11
C SER A 54 -2.06 -1.87 -18.55
N GLU A 55 -1.55 -2.94 -19.17
CA GLU A 55 -1.10 -2.90 -20.56
C GLU A 55 -2.26 -2.67 -21.54
N PHE A 56 -3.40 -3.32 -21.29
CA PHE A 56 -4.61 -3.11 -22.08
C PHE A 56 -5.12 -1.67 -21.97
N SER A 57 -5.07 -1.08 -20.78
CA SER A 57 -5.44 0.33 -20.57
C SER A 57 -4.52 1.28 -21.34
N VAL A 58 -3.21 1.04 -21.32
CA VAL A 58 -2.22 1.79 -22.13
C VAL A 58 -2.54 1.64 -23.62
N TYR A 59 -2.75 0.40 -24.08
CA TYR A 59 -3.04 0.11 -25.47
C TYR A 59 -4.33 0.79 -25.95
N ARG A 60 -5.40 0.71 -25.15
CA ARG A 60 -6.68 1.36 -25.45
C ARG A 60 -6.53 2.87 -25.53
N LEU A 61 -5.80 3.49 -24.61
CA LEU A 61 -5.55 4.93 -24.64
C LEU A 61 -4.74 5.31 -25.88
N GLN A 62 -3.69 4.57 -26.24
CA GLN A 62 -2.92 4.80 -27.46
C GLN A 62 -3.77 4.65 -28.73
N LEU A 63 -4.64 3.63 -28.79
CA LEU A 63 -5.55 3.41 -29.90
C LEU A 63 -6.54 4.58 -30.04
N MET A 64 -7.15 5.00 -28.92
CA MET A 64 -8.06 6.15 -28.91
C MET A 64 -7.35 7.45 -29.31
N SER A 65 -6.10 7.67 -28.85
CA SER A 65 -5.29 8.81 -29.29
C SER A 65 -4.93 8.76 -30.77
N ARG A 66 -4.67 7.57 -31.34
CA ARG A 66 -4.43 7.41 -32.78
C ARG A 66 -5.70 7.66 -33.61
N LEU A 67 -6.85 7.19 -33.12
CA LEU A 67 -8.14 7.41 -33.77
C LEU A 67 -8.61 8.88 -33.66
N ALA A 68 -8.38 9.53 -32.51
CA ALA A 68 -8.61 10.96 -32.33
C ALA A 68 -7.57 11.83 -33.06
N GLY A 69 -6.37 11.30 -33.27
CA GLY A 69 -5.25 11.93 -33.99
C GLY A 69 -5.46 12.10 -35.50
N TRP A 70 -6.63 11.76 -36.03
CA TRP A 70 -7.06 12.17 -37.37
C TRP A 70 -7.71 13.57 -37.42
N GLN A 71 -7.85 14.26 -36.28
CA GLN A 71 -8.47 15.60 -36.25
C GLN A 71 -7.71 16.71 -35.50
N SER A 72 -6.47 16.53 -35.06
CA SER A 72 -5.75 17.65 -34.43
C SER A 72 -4.25 17.66 -34.72
N SER A 73 -3.92 18.34 -35.81
CA SER A 73 -2.67 19.07 -35.99
C SER A 73 -2.49 20.12 -34.88
N THR A 74 -1.24 20.32 -34.48
CA THR A 74 -0.71 21.48 -33.72
C THR A 74 -1.30 21.72 -32.32
N GLY A 75 -0.83 20.97 -31.33
CA GLY A 75 -0.92 21.34 -29.92
C GLY A 75 0.46 21.19 -29.29
N GLU A 76 1.03 22.31 -28.83
CA GLU A 76 2.30 22.37 -28.12
C GLU A 76 2.34 21.32 -27.00
N ARG A 77 3.43 20.54 -26.95
CA ARG A 77 3.67 19.67 -25.79
C ARG A 77 3.78 20.57 -24.56
N PRO A 78 2.98 20.36 -23.49
CA PRO A 78 3.20 21.08 -22.26
C PRO A 78 4.61 20.74 -21.80
N VAL A 79 5.48 21.74 -21.82
CA VAL A 79 6.75 21.71 -21.11
C VAL A 79 6.38 21.35 -19.67
N LEU A 80 6.92 20.26 -19.13
CA LEU A 80 6.87 20.01 -17.69
C LEU A 80 7.51 21.24 -17.03
N GLY A 81 6.67 22.18 -16.62
CA GLY A 81 7.10 23.34 -15.85
C GLY A 81 7.80 22.85 -14.60
N ASP A 82 8.79 23.64 -14.16
CA ASP A 82 9.52 23.41 -12.93
C ASP A 82 8.53 23.36 -11.75
N THR A 83 8.07 22.16 -11.42
CA THR A 83 7.05 21.91 -10.40
C THR A 83 7.57 22.19 -8.99
N ARG A 84 8.86 22.51 -8.85
CA ARG A 84 9.53 22.84 -7.59
C ARG A 84 8.84 23.95 -6.79
N GLY A 85 8.40 25.02 -7.46
CA GLY A 85 7.70 26.13 -6.78
C GLY A 85 6.31 25.80 -6.24
N GLN A 86 5.60 24.83 -6.83
CA GLN A 86 4.30 24.37 -6.32
C GLN A 86 4.44 23.42 -5.13
N PHE A 87 5.63 22.84 -4.90
CA PHE A 87 5.84 21.85 -3.85
C PHE A 87 5.99 22.45 -2.45
N ASP A 88 6.62 23.63 -2.32
CA ASP A 88 6.83 24.27 -1.02
C ASP A 88 5.51 24.79 -0.42
N ASP A 89 4.60 25.29 -1.26
CA ASP A 89 3.28 25.76 -0.84
C ASP A 89 2.40 24.61 -0.34
N GLU A 90 2.42 23.45 -1.03
CA GLU A 90 1.65 22.27 -0.61
C GLU A 90 2.18 21.69 0.71
N GLU A 91 3.51 21.67 0.93
CA GLU A 91 4.08 21.19 2.19
C GLU A 91 3.68 22.07 3.38
N ALA A 92 3.71 23.40 3.21
CA ALA A 92 3.26 24.33 4.23
C ALA A 92 1.77 24.16 4.57
N GLU A 93 0.93 23.79 3.60
CA GLU A 93 -0.47 23.43 3.86
C GLU A 93 -0.62 22.11 4.61
N TRP A 94 0.18 21.09 4.29
CA TRP A 94 0.13 19.80 4.97
C TRP A 94 0.55 19.86 6.43
N GLU A 95 1.46 20.78 6.79
CA GLU A 95 1.84 21.01 8.18
C GLU A 95 0.75 21.71 9.00
N LYS A 96 -0.17 22.44 8.35
CA LYS A 96 -1.34 23.02 9.03
C LYS A 96 -2.39 21.95 9.38
N GLU A 97 -2.31 20.77 8.78
CA GLU A 97 -3.26 19.70 9.02
C GLU A 97 -2.97 19.00 10.35
N GLU A 98 -3.80 19.27 11.35
CA GLU A 98 -3.59 18.76 12.70
C GLU A 98 -4.17 17.37 12.93
N ILE A 99 -5.14 16.94 12.11
CA ILE A 99 -5.94 15.73 12.34
C ILE A 99 -5.31 14.51 11.64
N PHE A 100 -4.73 14.73 10.46
CA PHE A 100 -4.25 13.65 9.60
C PHE A 100 -2.72 13.54 9.60
N ALA A 101 -2.25 12.30 9.63
CA ALA A 101 -0.90 11.99 9.16
C ALA A 101 -0.93 11.85 7.64
N LEU A 102 -0.15 12.69 6.95
CA LEU A 102 -0.10 12.76 5.50
C LEU A 102 1.24 12.26 4.99
N ILE A 103 1.21 11.38 3.98
CA ILE A 103 2.40 10.88 3.28
C ILE A 103 2.14 10.97 1.77
N GLY A 104 3.04 11.60 1.03
CA GLY A 104 3.00 11.76 -0.41
C GLY A 104 4.18 11.08 -1.08
N LEU A 105 3.94 10.39 -2.18
CA LEU A 105 4.97 9.76 -3.01
C LEU A 105 4.75 10.17 -4.45
N ASP A 106 5.80 10.69 -5.10
CA ASP A 106 5.78 11.01 -6.52
C ASP A 106 6.67 10.03 -7.28
N PHE A 107 6.21 9.63 -8.46
CA PHE A 107 6.84 8.60 -9.28
C PHE A 107 7.23 9.16 -10.63
N ASP A 108 8.43 8.79 -11.09
CA ASP A 108 8.87 9.08 -12.45
C ASP A 108 7.95 8.36 -13.46
N PRO A 109 7.31 9.08 -14.40
CA PRO A 109 6.37 8.50 -15.35
C PRO A 109 6.98 7.41 -16.25
N SER A 110 8.28 7.50 -16.52
CA SER A 110 8.98 6.62 -17.46
C SER A 110 9.47 5.34 -16.80
N THR A 111 10.14 5.45 -15.66
CA THR A 111 10.81 4.37 -14.92
C THR A 111 9.97 3.78 -13.80
N GLN A 112 8.89 4.47 -13.40
CA GLN A 112 8.03 4.14 -12.25
C GLN A 112 8.81 4.01 -10.93
N LYS A 113 9.98 4.66 -10.84
CA LYS A 113 10.74 4.79 -9.59
C LYS A 113 10.20 5.97 -8.81
N ARG A 114 10.13 5.83 -7.48
CA ARG A 114 9.82 6.98 -6.61
C ARG A 114 10.94 8.02 -6.74
N VAL A 115 10.56 9.25 -7.04
CA VAL A 115 11.48 10.39 -7.15
C VAL A 115 11.37 11.35 -5.98
N ASN A 116 10.23 11.35 -5.28
CA ASN A 116 10.00 12.23 -4.15
C ASN A 116 9.17 11.52 -3.06
N VAL A 117 9.41 11.92 -1.82
CA VAL A 117 8.61 11.53 -0.65
C VAL A 117 8.39 12.76 0.22
N ARG A 118 7.15 12.94 0.65
CA ARG A 118 6.70 14.05 1.50
C ARG A 118 5.93 13.48 2.67
N ALA A 119 6.07 14.11 3.83
CA ALA A 119 5.33 13.71 5.02
C ALA A 119 5.15 14.92 5.93
N ASN A 120 4.00 15.02 6.61
CA ASN A 120 3.84 16.04 7.64
C ASN A 120 4.38 15.57 8.99
N SER A 121 4.50 16.49 9.96
CA SER A 121 5.00 16.17 11.30
C SER A 121 4.19 15.07 12.00
N ARG A 122 2.87 14.99 11.75
CA ARG A 122 1.99 13.94 12.29
C ARG A 122 2.35 12.55 11.79
N ALA A 123 2.72 12.41 10.52
CA ALA A 123 3.18 11.13 9.99
C ALA A 123 4.43 10.65 10.72
N ALA A 124 5.37 11.54 11.05
CA ALA A 124 6.57 11.17 11.82
C ALA A 124 6.25 10.67 13.23
N LEU A 125 5.23 11.22 13.88
CA LEU A 125 4.76 10.76 15.18
C LEU A 125 4.24 9.32 15.14
N LEU A 126 3.70 8.84 14.02
CA LEU A 126 3.24 7.45 13.90
C LEU A 126 4.39 6.44 14.08
N TRP A 127 5.63 6.81 13.74
CA TRP A 127 6.81 5.97 13.96
C TRP A 127 7.64 6.40 15.18
N ASN A 128 7.18 7.41 15.94
CA ASN A 128 7.94 8.06 17.01
C ASN A 128 9.32 8.57 16.52
N LEU A 129 9.33 9.18 15.34
CA LEU A 129 10.53 9.72 14.69
C LEU A 129 10.43 11.23 14.54
N ARG A 130 11.58 11.88 14.32
CA ARG A 130 11.60 13.23 13.75
C ARG A 130 11.25 13.15 12.27
N LYS A 131 10.59 14.18 11.72
CA LYS A 131 10.22 14.24 10.29
C LYS A 131 11.41 14.02 9.36
N THR A 132 12.56 14.61 9.65
CA THR A 132 13.80 14.42 8.87
C THR A 132 14.30 12.98 8.90
N GLU A 133 14.24 12.31 10.06
CA GLU A 133 14.60 10.89 10.18
C GLU A 133 13.61 9.99 9.41
N LEU A 134 12.31 10.28 9.49
CA LEU A 134 11.29 9.57 8.73
C LEU A 134 11.58 9.64 7.21
N LEU A 135 11.82 10.85 6.69
CA LEU A 135 12.14 11.05 5.27
C LEU A 135 13.44 10.36 4.87
N LEU A 136 14.46 10.35 5.75
CA LEU A 136 15.70 9.62 5.51
C LEU A 136 15.47 8.10 5.44
N ARG A 137 14.68 7.54 6.36
CA ARG A 137 14.31 6.11 6.33
C ARG A 137 13.50 5.76 5.09
N PHE A 138 12.59 6.62 4.68
CA PHE A 138 11.88 6.47 3.42
C PHE A 138 12.86 6.37 2.26
N ALA A 139 13.80 7.32 2.15
CA ALA A 139 14.81 7.35 1.09
C ALA A 139 15.68 6.08 1.07
N ASN A 140 16.02 5.55 2.24
CA ASN A 140 16.86 4.36 2.41
C ASN A 140 16.11 3.03 2.35
N PHE A 141 14.77 3.02 2.23
CA PHE A 141 13.95 1.81 2.32
C PHE A 141 14.17 1.06 3.65
N ASP A 142 14.18 1.80 4.76
CA ASP A 142 14.46 1.32 6.13
C ASP A 142 13.35 1.72 7.12
N LEU A 143 12.11 1.79 6.63
CA LEU A 143 10.96 2.00 7.49
C LEU A 143 10.43 0.66 8.01
N PRO A 144 10.32 0.47 9.34
CA PRO A 144 9.76 -0.77 9.86
C PRO A 144 8.28 -0.89 9.46
N LEU A 145 7.84 -2.12 9.23
CA LEU A 145 6.43 -2.40 8.97
C LEU A 145 5.60 -2.00 10.20
N PRO A 146 4.62 -1.10 10.06
CA PRO A 146 3.76 -0.70 11.16
C PRO A 146 2.60 -1.70 11.35
N TYR A 147 2.78 -2.94 10.88
CA TYR A 147 1.77 -3.98 10.81
C TYR A 147 2.38 -5.31 11.26
N THR A 148 1.53 -6.25 11.64
CA THR A 148 1.95 -7.66 11.61
C THR A 148 2.14 -8.09 10.15
N GLU A 149 2.96 -9.11 9.89
CA GLU A 149 3.21 -9.57 8.53
C GLU A 149 1.93 -9.99 7.81
N LEU A 150 1.02 -10.63 8.54
CA LEU A 150 -0.28 -11.05 8.02
C LEU A 150 -1.19 -9.84 7.72
N ASP A 151 -1.20 -8.83 8.57
CA ASP A 151 -1.99 -7.61 8.37
C ASP A 151 -1.47 -6.83 7.15
N TRP A 152 -0.14 -6.70 7.03
CA TRP A 152 0.49 -6.11 5.84
C TRP A 152 0.07 -6.84 4.57
N LEU A 153 0.12 -8.17 4.57
CA LEU A 153 -0.23 -8.97 3.40
C LEU A 153 -1.70 -8.77 2.97
N ARG A 154 -2.62 -8.66 3.94
CA ARG A 154 -4.04 -8.39 3.68
C ARG A 154 -4.26 -7.01 3.08
N VAL A 155 -3.59 -5.98 3.62
CA VAL A 155 -3.66 -4.62 3.08
C VAL A 155 -3.09 -4.58 1.65
N LEU A 156 -1.96 -5.25 1.42
CA LEU A 156 -1.36 -5.37 0.09
C LEU A 156 -2.35 -5.96 -0.93
N ILE A 157 -3.01 -7.07 -0.57
CA ILE A 157 -3.98 -7.73 -1.47
C ILE A 157 -5.14 -6.80 -1.82
N LEU A 158 -5.68 -6.06 -0.85
CA LEU A 158 -6.77 -5.12 -1.12
C LEU A 158 -6.36 -3.97 -2.02
N ASP A 159 -5.16 -3.43 -1.82
CA ASP A 159 -4.63 -2.39 -2.68
C ASP A 159 -4.37 -2.87 -4.11
N LEU A 160 -4.01 -4.15 -4.27
CA LEU A 160 -3.88 -4.81 -5.57
C LEU A 160 -5.26 -5.03 -6.22
N GLN A 161 -6.26 -5.51 -5.48
CA GLN A 161 -7.63 -5.66 -5.98
C GLN A 161 -8.25 -4.31 -6.38
N SER A 162 -7.91 -3.25 -5.65
CA SER A 162 -8.34 -1.88 -5.92
C SER A 162 -7.29 -1.08 -6.71
N TYR A 163 -6.39 -1.73 -7.45
CA TYR A 163 -5.22 -1.10 -8.07
C TYR A 163 -5.61 0.13 -8.91
N PHE A 164 -6.65 0.00 -9.75
CA PHE A 164 -7.14 1.04 -10.66
C PHE A 164 -8.12 2.04 -10.02
N GLN A 165 -8.45 1.90 -8.74
CA GLN A 165 -9.32 2.85 -8.05
C GLN A 165 -8.51 4.08 -7.61
N ASN A 166 -8.97 5.27 -7.99
CA ASN A 166 -8.31 6.54 -7.64
C ASN A 166 -8.34 6.79 -6.13
N VAL A 167 -9.37 6.32 -5.43
CA VAL A 167 -9.51 6.50 -3.99
C VAL A 167 -9.88 5.18 -3.35
N THR A 168 -9.14 4.82 -2.30
CA THR A 168 -9.34 3.57 -1.55
C THR A 168 -9.28 3.91 -0.07
N THR A 169 -10.14 3.30 0.74
CA THR A 169 -10.21 3.56 2.18
C THR A 169 -10.25 2.24 2.93
N HIS A 170 -9.35 2.07 3.88
CA HIS A 170 -9.25 0.86 4.68
C HIS A 170 -9.16 1.18 6.17
N TYR A 171 -9.76 0.31 6.98
CA TYR A 171 -9.77 0.39 8.43
C TYR A 171 -9.02 -0.81 9.00
N TYR A 172 -7.97 -0.56 9.77
CA TYR A 172 -7.15 -1.63 10.33
C TYR A 172 -6.37 -1.19 11.55
N ARG A 173 -5.73 -2.16 12.21
CA ARG A 173 -4.81 -1.93 13.32
C ARG A 173 -3.42 -1.57 12.79
N MET A 174 -2.83 -0.53 13.34
CA MET A 174 -1.45 -0.11 13.05
C MET A 174 -0.65 -0.06 14.36
N MET A 175 0.59 -0.54 14.31
CA MET A 175 1.59 -0.36 15.37
C MET A 175 2.22 1.02 15.20
N VAL A 176 2.14 1.82 16.26
CA VAL A 176 2.68 3.17 16.33
C VAL A 176 3.77 3.25 17.39
N GLY A 177 4.83 3.99 17.07
CA GLY A 177 6.05 4.06 17.85
C GLY A 177 7.00 2.90 17.57
N SER A 178 8.08 2.83 18.35
CA SER A 178 9.18 1.88 18.14
C SER A 178 9.58 1.19 19.44
N GLY A 179 10.14 -0.02 19.32
CA GLY A 179 10.65 -0.79 20.45
C GLY A 179 9.59 -1.07 21.53
N LYS A 180 9.94 -0.80 22.79
CA LYS A 180 9.07 -1.07 23.95
C LYS A 180 7.87 -0.14 24.05
N ASP A 181 7.98 1.04 23.44
CA ASP A 181 6.94 2.07 23.44
C ASP A 181 5.91 1.88 22.31
N ALA A 182 6.11 0.86 21.46
CA ALA A 182 5.16 0.51 20.43
C ALA A 182 3.77 0.19 21.02
N ARG A 183 2.76 0.87 20.51
CA ARG A 183 1.34 0.74 20.87
C ARG A 183 0.53 0.49 19.61
N ALA A 184 -0.51 -0.33 19.73
CA ALA A 184 -1.46 -0.49 18.65
C ALA A 184 -2.51 0.61 18.70
N MET A 185 -2.95 1.03 17.52
CA MET A 185 -4.11 1.90 17.36
C MET A 185 -4.94 1.48 16.15
N MET A 186 -6.24 1.77 16.18
CA MET A 186 -7.08 1.62 15.01
C MET A 186 -6.93 2.86 14.14
N VAL A 187 -6.76 2.63 12.85
CA VAL A 187 -6.60 3.70 11.86
C VAL A 187 -7.57 3.52 10.71
N CYS A 188 -7.97 4.65 10.13
CA CYS A 188 -8.54 4.71 8.80
C CYS A 188 -7.48 5.31 7.88
N VAL A 189 -7.14 4.60 6.82
CA VAL A 189 -6.17 5.03 5.81
C VAL A 189 -6.91 5.20 4.50
N THR A 190 -6.97 6.45 4.05
CA THR A 190 -7.47 6.79 2.72
C THR A 190 -6.28 7.06 1.81
N LYS A 191 -6.20 6.30 0.73
CA LYS A 191 -5.17 6.41 -0.29
C LYS A 191 -5.75 6.99 -1.57
N PHE A 192 -5.14 8.07 -2.03
CA PHE A 192 -5.42 8.72 -3.30
C PHE A 192 -4.33 8.34 -4.30
N LYS A 193 -4.74 7.91 -5.49
CA LYS A 193 -3.88 7.51 -6.59
C LYS A 193 -4.17 8.42 -7.77
N THR A 194 -3.13 9.08 -8.26
CA THR A 194 -3.19 9.85 -9.51
C THR A 194 -2.49 9.04 -10.60
N PHE A 195 -3.14 8.91 -11.74
CA PHE A 195 -2.60 8.22 -12.91
C PHE A 195 -2.23 9.24 -13.98
N ASN A 196 -1.13 8.99 -14.69
CA ASN A 196 -0.77 9.76 -15.87
C ASN A 196 -1.58 9.32 -17.10
N SER A 197 -1.34 9.96 -18.25
CA SER A 197 -1.99 9.65 -19.52
C SER A 197 -1.73 8.23 -20.06
N LEU A 198 -0.77 7.51 -19.49
CA LEU A 198 -0.51 6.10 -19.80
C LEU A 198 -1.16 5.15 -18.79
N GLY A 199 -2.02 5.64 -17.89
CA GLY A 199 -2.64 4.81 -16.85
C GLY A 199 -1.63 4.30 -15.80
N ARG A 200 -0.44 4.90 -15.72
CA ARG A 200 0.57 4.57 -14.70
C ARG A 200 0.42 5.51 -13.51
N ILE A 201 0.69 5.02 -12.31
CA ILE A 201 0.65 5.86 -11.12
C ILE A 201 1.75 6.93 -11.21
N SER A 202 1.36 8.19 -11.10
CA SER A 202 2.26 9.34 -11.00
C SER A 202 2.41 9.82 -9.56
N GLN A 203 1.35 9.69 -8.76
CA GLN A 203 1.33 10.15 -7.37
C GLN A 203 0.50 9.22 -6.48
N LEU A 204 0.97 9.01 -5.25
CA LEU A 204 0.22 8.39 -4.16
C LEU A 204 0.18 9.34 -2.97
N LYS A 205 -1.00 9.58 -2.41
CA LYS A 205 -1.19 10.30 -1.15
C LYS A 205 -1.92 9.42 -0.15
N TYR A 206 -1.34 9.27 1.03
CA TYR A 206 -1.93 8.56 2.15
C TYR A 206 -2.39 9.56 3.19
N CYS A 207 -3.65 9.44 3.60
CA CYS A 207 -4.26 10.19 4.68
C CYS A 207 -4.62 9.19 5.78
N ILE A 208 -3.90 9.28 6.90
CA ILE A 208 -4.02 8.35 8.02
C ILE A 208 -4.64 9.11 9.19
N ARG A 209 -5.78 8.60 9.70
CA ARG A 209 -6.43 9.12 10.90
C ARG A 209 -6.61 8.04 11.95
N ALA A 210 -6.45 8.40 13.21
CA ALA A 210 -6.89 7.58 14.32
C ALA A 210 -8.40 7.40 14.29
N VAL A 211 -8.88 6.20 14.60
CA VAL A 211 -10.31 5.92 14.77
C VAL A 211 -10.56 5.17 16.08
N SER A 212 -11.76 5.31 16.63
CA SER A 212 -12.14 4.56 17.81
C SER A 212 -12.37 3.08 17.47
N PRO A 213 -12.17 2.16 18.43
CA PRO A 213 -12.54 0.76 18.25
C PRO A 213 -14.02 0.57 17.91
N ALA A 214 -14.91 1.40 18.50
CA ALA A 214 -16.33 1.36 18.20
C ALA A 214 -16.64 1.70 16.73
N LEU A 215 -15.95 2.71 16.17
CA LEU A 215 -16.10 3.04 14.75
C LEU A 215 -15.56 1.91 13.86
N TYR A 216 -14.45 1.28 14.25
CA TYR A 216 -13.97 0.09 13.54
C TYR A 216 -15.02 -1.04 13.54
N ASP A 217 -15.61 -1.34 14.70
CA ASP A 217 -16.61 -2.41 14.85
C ASP A 217 -17.91 -2.11 14.08
N GLU A 218 -18.28 -0.83 13.96
CA GLU A 218 -19.36 -0.39 13.10
C GLU A 218 -19.05 -0.64 11.61
N VAL A 219 -17.88 -0.20 11.14
CA VAL A 219 -17.46 -0.39 9.75
C VAL A 219 -17.29 -1.88 9.43
N ALA A 220 -16.73 -2.67 10.35
CA ALA A 220 -16.57 -4.12 10.18
C ALA A 220 -17.90 -4.84 9.96
N ARG A 221 -18.99 -4.37 10.59
CA ARG A 221 -20.33 -4.93 10.42
C ARG A 221 -21.04 -4.43 9.16
N ASN A 222 -20.94 -3.14 8.88
CA ASN A 222 -21.72 -2.50 7.81
C ASN A 222 -21.01 -2.53 6.45
N SER A 223 -19.68 -2.51 6.45
CA SER A 223 -18.82 -2.42 5.28
C SER A 223 -17.56 -3.30 5.44
N PRO A 224 -17.70 -4.63 5.63
CA PRO A 224 -16.59 -5.54 5.91
C PRO A 224 -15.47 -5.51 4.87
N GLN A 225 -15.78 -5.16 3.61
CA GLN A 225 -14.81 -4.99 2.53
C GLN A 225 -13.79 -3.86 2.75
N LEU A 226 -14.07 -2.93 3.67
CA LEU A 226 -13.14 -1.87 4.06
C LEU A 226 -12.19 -2.33 5.19
N CYS A 227 -12.41 -3.51 5.77
CA CYS A 227 -11.68 -4.04 6.92
C CYS A 227 -10.89 -5.29 6.51
N PRO A 228 -9.58 -5.18 6.15
CA PRO A 228 -8.77 -6.31 5.67
C PRO A 228 -8.78 -7.55 6.58
N LEU A 229 -8.89 -7.34 7.89
CA LEU A 229 -8.91 -8.43 8.88
C LEU A 229 -10.19 -9.27 8.78
N VAL A 230 -11.34 -8.61 8.59
CA VAL A 230 -12.66 -9.26 8.50
C VAL A 230 -12.74 -10.11 7.24
N MET A 231 -12.19 -9.63 6.12
CA MET A 231 -12.15 -10.38 4.86
C MET A 231 -11.35 -11.68 4.97
N ALA A 232 -10.35 -11.72 5.85
CA ALA A 232 -9.59 -12.93 6.15
C ALA A 232 -10.23 -13.82 7.23
N GLY A 233 -11.46 -13.50 7.65
CA GLY A 233 -12.23 -14.23 8.66
C GLY A 233 -11.81 -13.96 10.11
N ASP A 234 -11.10 -12.86 10.37
CA ASP A 234 -10.83 -12.40 11.73
C ASP A 234 -12.01 -11.53 12.21
N LEU A 235 -12.83 -12.10 13.09
CA LEU A 235 -14.06 -11.48 13.58
C LEU A 235 -13.88 -10.82 14.96
N ARG A 236 -12.63 -10.65 15.41
CA ARG A 236 -12.33 -9.95 16.67
C ARG A 236 -12.77 -8.49 16.57
N SER A 237 -13.32 -7.98 17.67
CA SER A 237 -13.61 -6.55 17.83
C SER A 237 -12.34 -5.71 17.82
N GLY A 238 -12.47 -4.41 17.55
CA GLY A 238 -11.38 -3.45 17.59
C GLY A 238 -10.64 -3.47 18.93
N GLN A 239 -11.34 -3.60 20.05
CA GLN A 239 -10.72 -3.70 21.37
C GLN A 239 -9.88 -4.98 21.54
N GLU A 240 -10.38 -6.12 21.06
CA GLU A 240 -9.64 -7.38 21.11
C GLU A 240 -8.41 -7.35 20.20
N LEU A 241 -8.53 -6.74 19.03
CA LEU A 241 -7.41 -6.51 18.11
C LEU A 241 -6.33 -5.64 18.77
N LEU A 242 -6.70 -4.55 19.45
CA LEU A 242 -5.74 -3.72 20.16
C LEU A 242 -5.05 -4.47 21.31
N LYS A 243 -5.80 -5.25 22.10
CA LYS A 243 -5.26 -6.04 23.22
C LYS A 243 -4.30 -7.14 22.77
N SER A 244 -4.59 -7.78 21.64
CA SER A 244 -3.79 -8.88 21.11
C SER A 244 -2.61 -8.45 20.25
N ALA A 245 -2.46 -7.15 19.97
CA ALA A 245 -1.50 -6.63 19.00
C ALA A 245 -0.05 -7.07 19.22
N ARG A 246 0.43 -7.04 20.48
CA ARG A 246 1.80 -7.47 20.82
C ARG A 246 2.02 -8.97 20.62
N ALA A 247 1.01 -9.78 20.91
CA ALA A 247 1.10 -11.22 20.69
C ALA A 247 1.05 -11.54 19.19
N ASP A 248 0.17 -10.86 18.44
CA ASP A 248 0.05 -11.02 17.00
C ASP A 248 1.31 -10.52 16.27
N SER A 249 2.00 -9.48 16.76
CA SER A 249 3.25 -8.99 16.15
C SER A 249 4.42 -9.98 16.23
N LEU A 250 4.33 -10.99 17.11
CA LEU A 250 5.30 -12.08 17.17
C LEU A 250 5.01 -13.16 16.13
N GLN A 251 3.84 -13.14 15.48
CA GLN A 251 3.48 -14.08 14.43
C GLN A 251 4.02 -13.59 13.08
N THR A 252 4.96 -14.34 12.55
CA THR A 252 5.47 -14.20 11.17
C THR A 252 4.71 -15.11 10.23
N ILE A 253 4.75 -14.86 8.91
CA ILE A 253 4.20 -15.78 7.91
C ILE A 253 4.81 -17.18 8.08
N GLU A 254 6.12 -17.26 8.33
CA GLU A 254 6.83 -18.51 8.63
C GLU A 254 6.18 -19.26 9.80
N SER A 255 5.94 -18.59 10.92
CA SER A 255 5.30 -19.20 12.09
C SER A 255 3.86 -19.63 11.80
N LEU A 256 3.13 -18.88 10.98
CA LEU A 256 1.75 -19.16 10.61
C LEU A 256 1.66 -20.42 9.76
N VAL A 257 2.58 -20.63 8.81
CA VAL A 257 2.67 -21.84 7.99
C VAL A 257 2.90 -23.10 8.85
N CYS A 258 3.62 -22.97 9.97
CA CYS A 258 3.86 -24.07 10.90
C CYS A 258 2.63 -24.45 11.75
N SER A 259 1.69 -23.53 11.97
CA SER A 259 0.51 -23.76 12.80
C SER A 259 -0.74 -24.17 11.99
N ARG A 260 -1.61 -25.04 12.54
CA ARG A 260 -2.89 -25.40 11.89
C ARG A 260 -3.78 -24.18 11.66
N LYS A 261 -3.92 -23.32 12.67
CA LYS A 261 -4.74 -22.10 12.61
C LYS A 261 -4.21 -21.13 11.56
N GLY A 262 -2.89 -20.89 11.53
CA GLY A 262 -2.25 -20.01 10.56
C GLY A 262 -2.38 -20.53 9.13
N ARG A 263 -2.19 -21.83 8.88
CA ARG A 263 -2.45 -22.44 7.56
C ARG A 263 -3.88 -22.22 7.08
N ILE A 264 -4.88 -22.39 7.95
CA ILE A 264 -6.29 -22.13 7.61
C ILE A 264 -6.49 -20.65 7.22
N MET A 265 -5.90 -19.71 7.97
CA MET A 265 -5.99 -18.27 7.66
C MET A 265 -5.34 -17.93 6.32
N LEU A 266 -4.15 -18.46 6.03
CA LEU A 266 -3.43 -18.22 4.78
C LEU A 266 -4.14 -18.86 3.58
N ASN A 267 -4.73 -20.04 3.75
CA ASN A 267 -5.53 -20.69 2.69
C ASN A 267 -6.80 -19.90 2.38
N ARG A 268 -7.53 -19.41 3.39
CA ARG A 268 -8.69 -18.54 3.17
C ARG A 268 -8.33 -17.26 2.42
N LEU A 269 -7.15 -16.69 2.71
CA LEU A 269 -6.66 -15.53 1.98
C LEU A 269 -6.38 -15.86 0.51
N ALA A 270 -5.82 -17.04 0.22
CA ALA A 270 -5.61 -17.50 -1.14
C ALA A 270 -6.96 -17.72 -1.88
N GLU A 271 -7.91 -18.42 -1.25
CA GLU A 271 -9.26 -18.64 -1.78
C GLU A 271 -9.98 -17.31 -2.08
N HIS A 272 -9.82 -16.32 -1.20
CA HIS A 272 -10.37 -14.99 -1.40
C HIS A 272 -9.78 -14.29 -2.64
N ILE A 273 -8.47 -14.40 -2.86
CA ILE A 273 -7.82 -13.84 -4.07
C ILE A 273 -8.36 -14.54 -5.32
N GLU A 274 -8.42 -15.88 -5.33
CA GLU A 274 -8.91 -16.65 -6.48
C GLU A 274 -10.34 -16.28 -6.86
N ALA A 275 -11.21 -16.11 -5.86
CA ALA A 275 -12.61 -15.74 -6.06
C ALA A 275 -12.80 -14.34 -6.69
N GLN A 276 -11.75 -13.53 -6.78
CA GLN A 276 -11.78 -12.19 -7.37
C GLN A 276 -11.05 -12.10 -8.72
N VAL A 277 -10.24 -13.11 -9.07
CA VAL A 277 -9.48 -13.16 -10.33
C VAL A 277 -10.26 -13.87 -11.43
N LEU A 278 -11.20 -14.76 -11.07
CA LEU A 278 -12.14 -15.44 -11.98
C LEU A 278 -13.40 -14.60 -12.20
#